data_AF-A0A9Q1BT17-F1
#
_entry.id   AF-A0A9Q1BT17-F1
#
_cell.length_a   1.000
_cell.length_b   1.000
_cell.length_c   1.000
_cell.angle_alpha   90.00
_cell.angle_beta   90.00
_cell.angle_gamma   90.00
#
_symmetry.space_group_name_H-M   'P 1'
#
loop_
_entity.id
_entity.type
_entity.pdbx_description
1 polymer ?
#
loop_
_entity_poly.entity_id
_entity_poly.type
_entity_poly.pdbx_seq_one_letter_code
_entity_poly.pdbx_strand_id
1 'polypeptide(L)'
;MLFIADVLPDGFVTKTVSVGDTVTLSVTTGSSKLRWRKGGRKVRQWNGLKTITLESISPKDGGIYQAYTCIHKPHACMRLIVRNCAGNRFGLNCDQVCTCYNGGYCNDVGECICPPGFSGNSCEVGNGTISSCFESRFLLLLLFKRVVN
;
A
#
# COMPACT_ATOMS: atom_id res chain seq x y z
N MET A 1 18.24 -17.15 -18.62
CA MET A 1 18.33 -17.02 -17.15
C MET A 1 17.53 -15.78 -16.76
N LEU A 2 16.28 -15.95 -16.32
CA LEU A 2 15.43 -14.81 -15.94
C LEU A 2 15.96 -14.22 -14.62
N PHE A 3 16.30 -12.93 -14.63
CA PHE A 3 16.58 -12.18 -13.40
C PHE A 3 15.25 -11.88 -12.71
N ILE A 4 14.71 -12.85 -11.97
CA ILE A 4 13.58 -12.59 -11.07
C ILE A 4 14.13 -11.69 -9.95
N ALA A 5 13.37 -10.66 -9.56
CA ALA A 5 13.76 -9.81 -8.46
C ALA A 5 13.75 -10.63 -7.14
N ASP A 6 14.91 -10.73 -6.48
CA ASP A 6 15.06 -11.55 -5.27
C ASP A 6 14.32 -11.00 -4.04
N VAL A 7 13.92 -9.73 -4.07
CA VAL A 7 13.21 -9.05 -2.97
C VAL A 7 12.08 -8.22 -3.55
N LEU A 8 10.84 -8.47 -3.13
CA LEU A 8 9.67 -7.72 -3.58
C LEU A 8 8.96 -7.07 -2.39
N PRO A 9 8.39 -5.86 -2.53
CA PRO A 9 7.47 -5.31 -1.53
C PRO A 9 6.30 -6.26 -1.32
N ASP A 10 5.93 -6.50 -0.06
CA ASP A 10 4.75 -7.28 0.29
C ASP A 10 3.58 -6.33 0.58
N GLY A 11 2.57 -6.38 -0.29
CA GLY A 11 1.38 -5.53 -0.22
C GLY A 11 1.49 -4.24 -1.04
N PHE A 12 2.19 -3.22 -0.53
CA PHE A 12 2.11 -1.87 -1.07
C PHE A 12 3.46 -1.32 -1.55
N VAL A 13 3.42 -0.57 -2.66
CA VAL A 13 4.58 0.20 -3.16
C VAL A 13 4.57 1.63 -2.60
N THR A 14 3.38 2.19 -2.38
CA THR A 14 3.20 3.47 -1.70
C THR A 14 2.14 3.30 -0.63
N LYS A 15 2.40 3.82 0.57
CA LYS A 15 1.42 3.84 1.66
C LYS A 15 1.38 5.22 2.28
N THR A 16 0.17 5.70 2.45
CA THR A 16 -0.11 6.95 3.17
C THR A 16 -0.57 6.59 4.57
N VAL A 17 0.02 7.24 5.57
CA VAL A 17 -0.31 7.10 6.99
C VAL A 17 -0.41 8.49 7.62
N SER A 18 -0.94 8.54 8.82
CA SER A 18 -1.10 9.75 9.62
C SER A 18 -0.09 9.77 10.76
N VAL A 19 0.19 10.94 11.33
CA VAL A 19 1.00 11.03 12.55
C VAL A 19 0.38 10.20 13.68
N GLY A 20 1.22 9.52 14.45
CA GLY A 20 0.80 8.62 15.54
C GLY A 20 0.46 7.19 15.09
N ASP A 21 0.28 6.95 13.79
CA ASP A 21 -0.01 5.61 13.30
C ASP A 21 1.17 4.65 13.54
N THR A 22 0.86 3.36 13.59
CA THR A 22 1.87 2.29 13.52
C THR A 22 1.82 1.65 12.14
N VAL A 23 2.96 1.54 11.48
CA VAL A 23 3.06 0.98 10.12
C VAL A 23 4.09 -0.11 10.05
N THR A 24 3.72 -1.19 9.36
CA THR A 24 4.59 -2.32 9.08
C THR A 24 4.96 -2.31 7.61
N LEU A 25 6.26 -2.33 7.30
CA LEU A 25 6.81 -2.49 5.96
C LEU A 25 7.36 -3.91 5.83
N SER A 26 6.92 -4.66 4.83
CA SER A 26 7.28 -6.06 4.63
C SER A 26 7.82 -6.30 3.24
N VAL A 27 8.70 -7.29 3.12
CA VAL A 27 9.20 -7.78 1.84
C VAL A 27 9.17 -9.30 1.76
N THR A 28 8.90 -9.80 0.56
CA THR A 28 8.97 -11.22 0.23
C THR A 28 10.31 -11.50 -0.42
N THR A 29 11.08 -12.42 0.18
CA THR A 29 12.39 -12.86 -0.33
C THR A 29 12.74 -14.26 0.16
N GLY A 30 13.45 -15.01 -0.69
CA GLY A 30 14.12 -16.26 -0.33
C GLY A 30 15.50 -16.06 0.33
N SER A 31 16.04 -14.84 0.33
CA SER A 31 17.37 -14.56 0.89
C SER A 31 17.32 -14.27 2.40
N SER A 32 18.30 -14.78 3.14
CA SER A 32 18.53 -14.43 4.55
C SER A 32 19.45 -13.22 4.74
N LYS A 33 20.13 -12.74 3.67
CA LYS A 33 21.11 -11.65 3.72
C LYS A 33 20.48 -10.27 3.45
N LEU A 34 19.29 -10.05 3.97
CA LEU A 34 18.50 -8.85 3.73
C LEU A 34 19.09 -7.62 4.43
N ARG A 35 19.06 -6.47 3.75
CA ARG A 35 19.53 -5.18 4.28
C ARG A 35 18.54 -4.08 3.92
N TRP A 36 18.50 -3.04 4.74
CA TRP A 36 17.58 -1.93 4.58
C TRP A 36 18.29 -0.58 4.44
N ARG A 37 17.65 0.34 3.70
CA ARG A 37 17.99 1.76 3.61
C ARG A 37 16.75 2.62 3.75
N LYS A 38 16.90 3.81 4.32
CA LYS A 38 15.91 4.88 4.34
C LYS A 38 16.56 6.15 3.78
N GLY A 39 15.99 6.71 2.71
CA GLY A 39 16.56 7.88 2.03
C GLY A 39 18.02 7.65 1.58
N GLY A 40 18.33 6.43 1.12
CA GLY A 40 19.69 6.03 0.72
C GLY A 40 20.65 5.67 1.87
N ARG A 41 20.35 6.02 3.12
CA ARG A 41 21.20 5.70 4.28
C ARG A 41 20.90 4.29 4.81
N LYS A 42 21.95 3.51 5.08
CA LYS A 42 21.83 2.12 5.57
C LYS A 42 21.30 2.11 7.01
N VAL A 43 20.33 1.25 7.29
CA VAL A 43 19.74 1.09 8.63
C VAL A 43 20.10 -0.29 9.16
N ARG A 44 21.14 -0.36 10.01
CA ARG A 44 21.74 -1.64 10.43
C ARG A 44 20.84 -2.43 11.38
N GLN A 45 20.03 -1.76 12.20
CA GLN A 45 19.14 -2.43 13.16
C GLN A 45 18.08 -3.32 12.49
N TRP A 46 17.85 -3.16 11.18
CA TRP A 46 16.87 -3.93 10.43
C TRP A 46 17.49 -5.05 9.58
N ASN A 47 18.80 -5.28 9.68
CA ASN A 47 19.46 -6.32 8.91
C ASN A 47 18.84 -7.70 9.20
N GLY A 48 18.57 -8.47 8.15
CA GLY A 48 17.95 -9.79 8.23
C GLY A 48 16.43 -9.79 8.47
N LEU A 49 15.83 -8.66 8.85
CA LEU A 49 14.39 -8.58 9.09
C LEU A 49 13.63 -8.47 7.76
N LYS A 50 12.70 -9.40 7.51
CA LYS A 50 11.77 -9.32 6.36
C LYS A 50 10.66 -8.28 6.58
N THR A 51 10.38 -7.98 7.83
CA THR A 51 9.31 -7.08 8.26
C THR A 51 9.86 -6.12 9.29
N ILE A 52 9.58 -4.83 9.13
CA ILE A 52 9.92 -3.78 10.09
C ILE A 52 8.65 -3.04 10.50
N THR A 53 8.56 -2.69 11.78
CA THR A 53 7.44 -1.93 12.34
C THR A 53 7.97 -0.57 12.81
N LEU A 54 7.28 0.48 12.40
CA LEU A 54 7.51 1.85 12.82
C LEU A 54 6.31 2.26 13.66
N GLU A 55 6.56 2.56 14.93
CA GLU A 55 5.53 2.96 15.89
C GLU A 55 5.51 4.48 16.04
N SER A 56 4.33 5.03 16.35
CA SER A 56 4.15 6.46 16.59
C SER A 56 4.75 7.32 15.47
N ILE A 57 4.32 7.06 14.24
CA ILE A 57 4.85 7.70 13.03
C ILE A 57 4.83 9.22 13.12
N SER A 58 5.89 9.84 12.60
CA SER A 58 6.02 11.28 12.50
C SER A 58 6.48 11.71 11.11
N PRO A 59 6.41 13.01 10.72
CA PRO A 59 6.72 13.43 9.36
C PRO A 59 8.15 13.06 8.90
N LYS A 60 9.11 13.00 9.83
CA LYS A 60 10.49 12.55 9.57
C LYS A 60 10.59 11.08 9.16
N ASP A 61 9.54 10.28 9.38
CA ASP A 61 9.47 8.88 9.00
C ASP A 61 9.06 8.68 7.54
N GLY A 62 8.53 9.72 6.89
CA GLY A 62 8.27 9.71 5.46
C GLY A 62 9.53 9.50 4.62
N GLY A 63 9.33 9.02 3.39
CA GLY A 63 10.38 8.89 2.39
C GLY A 63 10.45 7.51 1.75
N ILE A 64 11.59 7.24 1.12
CA ILE A 64 11.82 6.00 0.37
C ILE A 64 12.55 4.99 1.24
N TYR A 65 11.94 3.82 1.38
CA TYR A 65 12.46 2.64 2.03
C TYR A 65 12.89 1.64 0.97
N GLN A 66 14.10 1.12 1.11
CA GLN A 66 14.66 0.17 0.15
C GLN A 66 15.18 -1.05 0.87
N ALA A 67 14.71 -2.23 0.46
CA ALA A 67 15.23 -3.51 0.90
C ALA A 67 15.99 -4.18 -0.25
N TYR A 68 17.15 -4.74 0.06
CA TYR A 68 18.07 -5.27 -0.93
C TYR A 68 18.94 -6.37 -0.35
N THR A 69 19.42 -7.25 -1.21
CA THR A 69 20.50 -8.18 -0.91
C THR A 69 21.83 -7.58 -1.35
N CYS A 70 22.95 -8.17 -0.94
CA CYS A 70 24.28 -7.70 -1.36
C CYS A 70 24.64 -7.96 -2.83
N ILE A 71 23.76 -8.59 -3.60
CA ILE A 71 24.04 -9.04 -4.96
C ILE A 71 23.25 -8.16 -5.95
N HIS A 72 23.96 -7.21 -6.54
CA HIS A 72 23.72 -6.63 -7.87
C HIS A 72 22.44 -5.89 -8.28
N LYS A 73 21.44 -5.56 -7.44
CA LYS A 73 20.52 -4.40 -7.67
C LYS A 73 19.59 -4.16 -6.46
N PRO A 74 18.96 -2.98 -6.31
CA PRO A 74 17.85 -2.78 -5.36
C PRO A 74 16.55 -3.33 -5.94
N HIS A 75 15.75 -4.08 -5.16
CA HIS A 75 14.60 -4.79 -5.72
C HIS A 75 13.25 -4.40 -5.08
N ALA A 76 13.22 -4.06 -3.78
CA ALA A 76 12.01 -3.57 -3.15
C ALA A 76 12.15 -2.09 -2.76
N CYS A 77 11.38 -1.24 -3.42
CA CYS A 77 11.26 0.18 -3.10
C CYS A 77 9.84 0.47 -2.62
N MET A 78 9.72 1.05 -1.43
CA MET A 78 8.45 1.47 -0.84
C MET A 78 8.51 2.96 -0.50
N ARG A 79 7.45 3.70 -0.80
CA ARG A 79 7.28 5.10 -0.42
C ARG A 79 6.30 5.21 0.74
N LEU A 80 6.77 5.74 1.86
CA LEU A 80 5.90 6.11 2.97
C LEU A 80 5.59 7.61 2.88
N ILE A 81 4.31 7.94 2.81
CA ILE A 81 3.81 9.31 2.87
C ILE A 81 3.18 9.50 4.24
N VAL A 82 3.60 10.53 4.98
CA VAL A 82 3.09 10.82 6.31
C VAL A 82 2.33 12.13 6.28
N ARG A 83 1.05 12.09 6.65
CA ARG A 83 0.20 13.26 6.82
C ARG A 83 0.46 13.89 8.17
N ASN A 84 0.47 15.22 8.24
CA ASN A 84 0.75 15.97 9.48
C ASN A 84 -0.36 15.85 10.53
N CYS A 85 -1.56 15.44 10.13
CA CYS A 85 -2.71 15.27 11.01
C CYS A 85 -3.04 13.81 11.24
N ALA A 86 -3.55 13.50 12.44
CA ALA A 86 -3.96 12.16 12.84
C ALA A 86 -5.32 11.77 12.21
N GLY A 87 -5.47 10.51 11.83
CA GLY A 87 -6.74 9.96 11.34
C GLY A 87 -7.39 10.80 10.25
N ASN A 88 -8.68 11.14 10.44
CA ASN A 88 -9.47 11.90 9.48
C ASN A 88 -9.47 13.42 9.75
N ARG A 89 -8.37 13.95 10.31
CA ARG A 89 -8.22 15.38 10.59
C ARG A 89 -7.42 16.10 9.52
N PHE A 90 -7.63 17.42 9.41
CA PHE A 90 -6.92 18.32 8.49
C PHE A 90 -6.89 19.78 9.00
N GLY A 91 -6.28 20.67 8.22
CA GLY A 91 -6.11 22.08 8.53
C GLY A 91 -4.84 22.37 9.34
N LEU A 92 -4.54 23.66 9.52
CA LEU A 92 -3.28 24.13 10.13
C LEU A 92 -3.00 23.50 11.52
N ASN A 93 -4.07 23.31 12.31
CA ASN A 93 -4.00 22.77 13.66
C ASN A 93 -4.56 21.35 13.79
N CYS A 94 -4.95 20.71 12.69
CA CYS A 94 -5.61 19.39 12.70
C CYS A 94 -6.94 19.35 13.49
N ASP A 95 -7.63 20.48 13.62
CA ASP A 95 -8.89 20.58 14.36
C ASP A 95 -10.11 20.29 13.49
N GLN A 96 -9.96 20.37 12.17
CA GLN A 96 -11.04 20.11 11.21
C GLN A 96 -11.11 18.62 10.88
N VAL A 97 -12.32 18.11 10.66
CA VAL A 97 -12.59 16.69 10.43
C VAL A 97 -13.16 16.51 9.02
N CYS A 98 -12.62 15.53 8.28
CA CYS A 98 -13.09 15.12 6.98
C CYS A 98 -13.71 13.72 7.06
N THR A 99 -14.57 13.37 6.09
CA THR A 99 -15.17 12.04 5.99
C THR A 99 -14.84 11.47 4.61
N CYS A 100 -13.90 10.54 4.56
CA CYS A 100 -13.54 9.80 3.35
C CYS A 100 -13.82 8.31 3.59
N TYR A 101 -14.56 7.70 2.68
CA TYR A 101 -14.92 6.29 2.70
C TYR A 101 -13.86 5.42 2.01
N ASN A 102 -14.03 4.10 2.12
CA ASN A 102 -13.25 3.10 1.37
C ASN A 102 -11.72 3.20 1.54
N GLY A 103 -11.26 3.70 2.69
CA GLY A 103 -9.84 3.89 2.97
C GLY A 103 -9.22 5.13 2.33
N GLY A 104 -10.04 6.07 1.83
CA GLY A 104 -9.58 7.40 1.46
C GLY A 104 -9.13 8.23 2.67
N TYR A 105 -8.27 9.21 2.42
CA TYR A 105 -7.78 10.16 3.41
C TYR A 105 -7.89 11.58 2.87
N CYS A 106 -8.08 12.59 3.72
CA CYS A 106 -8.09 13.96 3.23
C CYS A 106 -6.70 14.56 3.06
N ASN A 107 -6.55 15.46 2.09
CA ASN A 107 -5.38 16.33 2.01
C ASN A 107 -5.45 17.44 3.09
N ASP A 108 -4.47 18.34 3.09
CA ASP A 108 -4.37 19.40 4.10
C ASP A 108 -5.52 20.43 4.03
N VAL A 109 -6.26 20.49 2.92
CA VAL A 109 -7.42 21.37 2.72
C VAL A 109 -8.77 20.67 2.89
N GLY A 110 -8.78 19.38 3.22
CA GLY A 110 -9.99 18.62 3.55
C GLY A 110 -10.60 17.81 2.41
N GLU A 111 -10.00 17.81 1.22
CA GLU A 111 -10.49 17.04 0.07
C GLU A 111 -10.00 15.60 0.13
N CYS A 112 -10.87 14.64 -0.20
CA CYS A 112 -10.51 13.23 -0.16
C CYS A 112 -9.62 12.80 -1.33
N ILE A 113 -8.52 12.14 -1.01
CA ILE A 113 -7.68 11.40 -1.96
C ILE A 113 -8.13 9.95 -1.92
N CYS A 114 -8.73 9.50 -3.02
CA CYS A 114 -9.32 8.17 -3.11
C CYS A 114 -8.28 7.10 -3.49
N PRO A 115 -8.39 5.90 -2.90
CA PRO A 115 -7.60 4.77 -3.34
C PRO A 115 -7.98 4.33 -4.77
N PRO A 116 -7.10 3.62 -5.48
CA PRO A 116 -7.39 3.11 -6.82
C PRO A 116 -8.71 2.32 -6.84
N GLY A 117 -9.55 2.60 -7.84
CA GLY A 117 -10.86 1.98 -7.97
C GLY A 117 -11.97 2.68 -7.19
N PHE A 118 -11.72 3.82 -6.55
CA PHE A 118 -12.75 4.64 -5.90
C PHE A 118 -12.72 6.10 -6.37
N SER A 119 -13.87 6.77 -6.31
CA SER A 119 -14.04 8.18 -6.66
C SER A 119 -15.25 8.80 -5.93
N GLY A 120 -15.60 10.04 -6.27
CA GLY A 120 -16.55 10.86 -5.52
C GLY A 120 -15.85 11.79 -4.52
N ASN A 121 -16.56 12.79 -4.02
CA ASN A 121 -16.00 13.80 -3.11
C ASN A 121 -15.56 13.19 -1.76
N SER A 122 -16.14 12.06 -1.39
CA SER A 122 -15.87 11.32 -0.17
C SER A 122 -15.41 9.88 -0.47
N CYS A 123 -14.97 9.56 -1.69
CA CYS A 123 -14.57 8.23 -2.12
C CYS A 123 -15.66 7.14 -2.00
N GLU A 124 -16.93 7.54 -2.09
CA GLU A 124 -18.11 6.70 -1.93
C GLU A 124 -18.45 5.88 -3.17
N VAL A 125 -17.91 6.24 -4.34
CA VAL A 125 -18.20 5.59 -5.62
C VAL A 125 -17.11 4.58 -5.96
N GLY A 126 -17.45 3.31 -6.17
CA GLY A 126 -16.52 2.28 -6.65
C GLY A 126 -16.46 2.26 -8.19
N ASN A 127 -15.30 2.52 -8.76
CA ASN A 127 -15.02 2.56 -10.21
C ASN A 127 -14.44 1.23 -10.73
N GLY A 128 -14.91 0.10 -10.24
CA GLY A 128 -14.53 -1.19 -10.78
C GLY A 128 -15.14 -1.38 -12.17
N THR A 129 -14.33 -1.36 -13.23
CA THR A 129 -14.73 -2.04 -14.46
C THR A 129 -14.75 -3.53 -14.13
N ILE A 130 -15.94 -4.07 -13.94
CA ILE A 130 -16.14 -5.52 -14.00
C ILE A 130 -15.80 -5.94 -15.43
N SER A 131 -14.54 -6.26 -15.71
CA SER A 131 -14.27 -7.29 -16.71
C SER A 131 -14.43 -8.63 -15.99
N SER A 132 -15.59 -9.24 -16.21
CA SER A 132 -15.97 -10.63 -15.87
C SER A 132 -15.94 -11.07 -14.39
N CYS A 133 -16.75 -10.44 -13.55
CA CYS A 133 -17.50 -11.21 -12.53
C CYS A 133 -19.01 -11.02 -12.72
N PHE A 134 -19.45 -10.96 -13.98
CA PHE A 134 -20.81 -11.29 -14.36
C PHE A 134 -20.72 -12.51 -15.29
N GLU A 135 -21.38 -13.59 -14.87
CA GLU A 135 -21.63 -14.85 -15.59
C GLU A 135 -20.57 -15.97 -15.64
N SER A 136 -20.19 -16.51 -14.48
CA SER A 136 -19.84 -17.94 -14.38
C SER A 136 -20.97 -18.81 -13.78
N ARG A 137 -22.17 -18.26 -13.56
CA ARG A 137 -23.36 -19.07 -13.21
C ARG A 137 -24.30 -19.31 -14.38
N PHE A 138 -24.41 -18.41 -15.38
CA PHE A 138 -25.21 -18.73 -16.58
C PHE A 138 -24.58 -19.73 -17.55
N LEU A 139 -23.25 -19.79 -17.68
CA LEU A 139 -22.65 -20.69 -18.67
C LEU A 139 -22.75 -22.17 -18.28
N LEU A 140 -22.82 -22.48 -16.98
CA LEU A 140 -23.06 -23.85 -16.50
C LEU A 140 -24.52 -24.28 -16.79
N LEU A 141 -25.49 -23.38 -16.67
CA LEU A 141 -26.90 -23.67 -16.97
C LEU A 141 -27.19 -23.87 -18.47
N LEU A 142 -26.40 -23.28 -19.37
CA LEU A 142 -26.54 -23.49 -20.82
C LEU A 142 -25.86 -24.78 -21.31
N LEU A 143 -24.84 -25.27 -20.62
CA LEU A 143 -24.24 -26.58 -20.93
C LEU A 143 -25.08 -27.75 -20.40
N PHE A 144 -25.76 -27.60 -19.27
CA PHE A 144 -26.67 -28.65 -18.75
C PHE A 144 -28.00 -28.75 -19.52
N LYS A 145 -28.50 -27.68 -20.14
CA LYS A 145 -29.71 -27.75 -20.99
C LYS A 145 -29.51 -28.44 -22.35
N ARG A 146 -28.26 -28.70 -22.76
CA ARG A 146 -27.93 -29.40 -24.02
C ARG A 146 -27.65 -30.90 -23.86
N VAL A 147 -27.67 -31.41 -22.64
CA VAL A 147 -27.44 -32.84 -22.33
C VAL A 147 -28.72 -33.55 -21.85
N VAL A 148 -29.81 -32.80 -21.62
CA VAL A 148 -31.11 -33.34 -21.19
C VAL A 148 -32.23 -33.04 -22.21
N ASN A 149 -31.90 -33.04 -23.50
CA ASN A 149 -32.86 -33.16 -24.60
C ASN A 149 -32.17 -33.82 -25.80
#